data_AF-A0A0J6T134-F1
#
_entry.id   AF-A0A0J6T134-F1
#
_cell.length_a   1.000
_cell.length_b   1.000
_cell.length_c   1.000
_cell.angle_alpha   90.00
_cell.angle_beta   90.00
_cell.angle_gamma   90.00
#
_symmetry.space_group_name_H-M   'P 1'
#
loop_
_entity.id
_entity.type
_entity.pdbx_description
1 polymer ?
#
loop_
_entity_poly.entity_id
_entity_poly.type
_entity_poly.pdbx_seq_one_letter_code
_entity_poly.pdbx_strand_id
1 'polypeptide(L)'
;MSATRSLHWSLAMKEIAATRTHRPAGLLAAQGLIRATSAKRRPLVVAGAYDRAAIMSAAIAAARVHQTRTGSTWGEALSVTLKATWALAKAARAATAH
;
A
#
# COMPACT_ATOMS: atom_id res chain seq x y z
N MET A 1 -38.34 16.02 17.21
CA MET A 1 -37.61 16.94 16.29
C MET A 1 -36.62 16.10 15.50
N SER A 2 -36.91 15.82 14.23
CA SER A 2 -36.02 15.01 13.37
C SER A 2 -34.93 15.91 12.80
N ALA A 3 -33.68 15.69 13.20
CA ALA A 3 -32.53 16.42 12.65
C ALA A 3 -32.18 15.83 11.29
N THR A 4 -32.67 16.43 10.21
CA THR A 4 -32.28 16.06 8.84
C THR A 4 -30.82 16.44 8.64
N ARG A 5 -29.91 15.48 8.82
CA ARG A 5 -28.47 15.67 8.62
C ARG A 5 -28.20 15.79 7.12
N SER A 6 -28.09 17.01 6.60
CA SER A 6 -27.74 17.26 5.22
C SER A 6 -26.31 16.79 4.94
N LEU A 7 -26.17 15.72 4.17
CA LEU A 7 -24.87 15.26 3.69
C LEU A 7 -24.41 16.21 2.58
N HIS A 8 -23.48 17.09 2.91
CA HIS A 8 -22.93 18.03 1.95
C HIS A 8 -21.88 17.32 1.09
N TRP A 9 -22.37 16.70 0.00
CA TRP A 9 -21.58 15.83 -0.88
C TRP A 9 -20.29 16.49 -1.40
N SER A 10 -20.30 17.79 -1.68
CA SER A 10 -19.11 18.53 -2.10
C SER A 10 -18.02 18.58 -1.03
N LEU A 11 -18.40 18.71 0.24
CA LEU A 11 -17.46 18.70 1.37
C LEU A 11 -16.89 17.29 1.56
N ALA A 12 -17.76 16.27 1.53
CA ALA A 12 -17.33 14.88 1.61
C ALA A 12 -16.36 14.51 0.48
N MET A 13 -16.64 14.95 -0.76
CA MET A 13 -15.75 14.72 -1.90
C MET A 13 -14.42 15.47 -1.78
N LYS A 14 -14.43 16.68 -1.20
CA LYS A 14 -13.20 17.46 -0.94
C LYS A 14 -12.34 16.82 0.15
N GLU A 15 -12.96 16.29 1.20
CA GLU A 15 -12.27 15.54 2.25
C GLU A 15 -11.69 14.22 1.71
N ILE A 16 -12.46 13.48 0.90
CA ILE A 16 -11.99 12.27 0.22
C ILE A 16 -10.82 12.58 -0.73
N ALA A 17 -10.87 13.69 -1.46
CA ALA A 17 -9.78 14.13 -2.32
C ALA A 17 -8.52 14.50 -1.49
N ALA A 18 -8.70 15.21 -0.38
CA ALA A 18 -7.62 15.55 0.54
C ALA A 18 -7.00 14.31 1.22
N THR A 19 -7.78 13.25 1.48
CA THR A 19 -7.24 11.99 1.99
C THR A 19 -6.43 11.23 0.93
N ARG A 20 -6.83 11.33 -0.35
CA ARG A 20 -6.14 10.66 -1.48
C ARG A 20 -4.78 11.29 -1.80
N THR A 21 -4.59 12.57 -1.53
CA THR A 21 -3.34 13.29 -1.84
C THR A 21 -2.22 13.05 -0.84
N HIS A 22 -2.51 12.52 0.36
CA HIS A 22 -1.47 12.14 1.31
C HIS A 22 -0.78 10.82 0.89
N ARG A 23 -0.08 10.85 -0.25
CA ARG A 23 0.88 9.82 -0.60
C ARG A 23 2.14 10.10 0.22
N PRO A 24 2.52 9.20 1.13
CA PRO A 24 3.74 9.38 1.89
C PRO A 24 4.93 9.46 0.92
N ALA A 25 5.84 10.39 1.18
CA ALA A 25 7.07 10.53 0.42
C ALA A 25 7.79 9.18 0.35
N GLY A 26 8.17 8.75 -0.86
CA GLY A 26 8.83 7.47 -1.08
C GLY A 26 7.92 6.27 -1.38
N LEU A 27 6.58 6.42 -1.38
CA LEU A 27 5.64 5.34 -1.75
C LEU A 27 5.94 4.73 -3.14
N LEU A 28 6.23 5.57 -4.14
CA LEU A 28 6.53 5.11 -5.50
C LEU A 28 7.88 4.37 -5.58
N ALA A 29 8.88 4.86 -4.84
CA ALA A 29 10.18 4.19 -4.73
C ALA A 29 10.05 2.83 -4.02
N ALA A 30 9.23 2.76 -2.97
CA ALA A 30 8.90 1.51 -2.29
C ALA A 30 8.16 0.53 -3.21
N GLN A 31 7.17 1.00 -3.99
CA GLN A 31 6.48 0.16 -4.98
C GLN A 31 7.43 -0.39 -6.04
N GLY A 32 8.36 0.43 -6.56
CA GLY A 32 9.38 0.00 -7.52
C GLY A 32 10.32 -1.06 -6.93
N LEU A 33 10.80 -0.85 -5.70
CA LEU A 33 11.62 -1.81 -4.98
C LEU A 33 10.88 -3.14 -4.76
N ILE A 34 9.64 -3.09 -4.30
CA ILE A 34 8.83 -4.28 -4.06
C ILE A 34 8.57 -5.02 -5.38
N ARG A 35 8.25 -4.32 -6.47
CA ARG A 35 8.09 -4.94 -7.80
C ARG A 35 9.38 -5.63 -8.28
N ALA A 36 10.52 -4.97 -8.11
CA ALA A 36 11.82 -5.52 -8.52
C ALA A 36 12.27 -6.72 -7.67
N THR A 37 11.86 -6.77 -6.39
CA THR A 37 12.28 -7.81 -5.44
C THR A 37 11.26 -8.95 -5.27
N SER A 38 9.95 -8.68 -5.33
CA SER A 38 8.93 -9.72 -5.15
C SER A 38 8.89 -10.71 -6.31
N ALA A 39 9.13 -10.23 -7.53
CA ALA A 39 9.23 -11.08 -8.72
C ALA A 39 10.32 -12.16 -8.61
N LYS A 40 11.38 -11.90 -7.82
CA LYS A 40 12.51 -12.84 -7.63
C LYS A 40 12.39 -13.74 -6.41
N ARG A 41 11.55 -13.42 -5.41
CA ARG A 41 11.58 -14.10 -4.10
C ARG A 41 10.41 -15.02 -3.82
N ARG A 42 9.18 -14.58 -4.05
CA ARG A 42 7.98 -15.38 -3.76
C ARG A 42 6.72 -14.71 -4.33
N PRO A 43 5.84 -15.45 -5.00
CA PRO A 43 4.57 -14.90 -5.48
C PRO A 43 3.77 -14.35 -4.29
N LEU A 44 3.28 -13.10 -4.39
CA LEU A 44 2.44 -12.48 -3.36
C LEU A 44 1.02 -13.07 -3.30
N VAL A 45 0.63 -13.75 -4.38
CA VAL A 45 -0.64 -14.45 -4.54
C VAL A 45 -0.29 -15.85 -5.03
N VAL A 46 -0.77 -16.86 -4.33
CA VAL A 46 -0.61 -18.28 -4.69
C VAL A 46 -2.01 -18.86 -4.78
N ALA A 47 -2.36 -19.47 -5.93
CA ALA A 47 -3.66 -20.09 -6.16
C ALA A 47 -4.88 -19.18 -5.87
N GLY A 48 -4.78 -17.89 -6.19
CA GLY A 48 -5.87 -16.92 -5.97
C GLY A 48 -6.05 -16.45 -4.50
N ALA A 49 -5.26 -17.00 -3.58
CA ALA A 49 -5.18 -16.59 -2.18
C ALA A 49 -3.96 -15.68 -1.93
N TYR A 50 -4.12 -14.70 -1.03
CA TYR A 50 -3.03 -13.85 -0.60
C TYR A 50 -2.10 -14.63 0.34
N ASP A 51 -0.82 -14.75 0.00
CA ASP A 51 0.18 -15.27 0.93
C ASP A 51 0.59 -14.13 1.88
N ARG A 52 -0.03 -14.12 3.06
CA ARG A 52 0.22 -13.10 4.10
C ARG A 52 1.69 -13.10 4.56
N ALA A 53 2.33 -14.27 4.60
CA ALA A 53 3.73 -14.38 5.01
C ALA A 53 4.66 -13.80 3.93
N ALA A 54 4.38 -14.08 2.65
CA ALA A 54 5.11 -13.48 1.53
C ALA A 54 4.94 -11.95 1.51
N ILE A 55 3.72 -11.44 1.70
CA ILE A 55 3.43 -10.00 1.73
C ILE A 55 4.17 -9.30 2.88
N MET A 56 4.15 -9.87 4.09
CA MET A 56 4.85 -9.32 5.24
C MET A 56 6.37 -9.36 5.06
N SER A 57 6.92 -10.47 4.54
CA SER A 57 8.37 -10.57 4.30
C SER A 57 8.87 -9.56 3.26
N ALA A 58 8.09 -9.35 2.20
CA ALA A 58 8.37 -8.34 1.16
C ALA A 58 8.27 -6.92 1.73
N ALA A 59 7.27 -6.66 2.58
CA ALA A 59 7.10 -5.37 3.24
C ALA A 59 8.29 -5.06 4.17
N ILE A 60 8.71 -6.01 4.99
CA ILE A 60 9.86 -5.85 5.90
C ILE A 60 11.16 -5.61 5.13
N ALA A 61 11.41 -6.35 4.04
CA ALA A 61 12.58 -6.15 3.21
C ALA A 61 12.59 -4.76 2.57
N ALA A 62 11.46 -4.30 2.05
CA ALA A 62 11.33 -2.96 1.48
C ALA A 62 11.41 -1.87 2.55
N ALA A 63 10.86 -2.10 3.75
CA ALA A 63 10.91 -1.18 4.88
C ALA A 63 12.35 -0.93 5.32
N ARG A 64 13.19 -1.98 5.38
CA ARG A 64 14.63 -1.83 5.67
C ARG A 64 15.32 -0.93 4.65
N VAL A 65 15.11 -1.19 3.35
CA VAL A 65 15.72 -0.38 2.29
C VAL A 65 15.18 1.07 2.32
N HIS A 66 13.90 1.25 2.60
CA HIS A 66 13.29 2.57 2.71
C HIS A 66 13.84 3.34 3.91
N GLN A 67 13.89 2.72 5.09
CA GLN A 67 14.48 3.28 6.30
C GLN A 67 15.92 3.74 6.08
N THR A 68 16.74 2.92 5.42
CA THR A 68 18.13 3.29 5.11
C THR A 68 18.26 4.46 4.13
N ARG A 69 17.24 4.69 3.28
CA ARG A 69 17.27 5.74 2.25
C ARG A 69 16.69 7.07 2.71
N THR A 70 15.63 7.05 3.53
CA THR A 70 14.95 8.28 3.99
C THR A 70 15.24 8.64 5.44
N GLY A 71 15.89 7.78 6.22
CA GLY A 71 16.13 8.02 7.65
C GLY A 71 14.85 8.04 8.49
N SER A 72 13.73 7.57 7.93
CA SER A 72 12.41 7.56 8.58
C SER A 72 12.36 6.58 9.74
N THR A 73 11.39 6.76 10.65
CA THR A 73 11.18 5.79 11.74
C THR A 73 10.76 4.43 11.17
N TRP A 74 11.05 3.35 11.89
CA TRP A 74 10.68 2.00 11.46
C TRP A 74 9.16 1.86 11.23
N GLY A 75 8.34 2.47 12.09
CA GLY A 75 6.88 2.44 11.97
C GLY A 75 6.36 3.13 10.71
N GLU A 76 6.92 4.28 10.34
CA GLU A 76 6.57 4.98 9.10
C GLU A 76 7.02 4.17 7.88
N ALA A 77 8.27 3.71 7.88
CA ALA A 77 8.81 2.94 6.76
C ALA A 77 7.99 1.65 6.53
N LEU A 78 7.60 0.96 7.60
CA LEU A 78 6.77 -0.26 7.52
C LEU A 78 5.35 0.06 7.06
N SER A 79 4.74 1.16 7.53
CA SER A 79 3.40 1.59 7.10
C SER A 79 3.35 1.92 5.60
N VAL A 80 4.35 2.63 5.09
CA VAL A 80 4.46 2.99 3.66
C VAL A 80 4.65 1.75 2.79
N THR A 81 5.57 0.88 3.18
CA THR A 81 5.91 -0.31 2.41
C THR A 81 4.82 -1.38 2.46
N LEU A 82 4.10 -1.52 3.59
CA LEU A 82 2.95 -2.41 3.69
C LEU A 82 1.78 -1.95 2.80
N LYS A 83 1.51 -0.65 2.73
CA LYS A 83 0.52 -0.11 1.78
C LYS A 83 0.93 -0.39 0.32
N ALA A 84 2.22 -0.25 0.02
CA ALA A 84 2.76 -0.52 -1.30
C ALA A 84 2.68 -2.02 -1.68
N THR A 85 3.03 -2.94 -0.78
CA THR A 85 2.92 -4.39 -1.03
C THR A 85 1.47 -4.81 -1.21
N TRP A 86 0.55 -4.27 -0.41
CA TRP A 86 -0.88 -4.59 -0.52
C TRP A 86 -1.49 -4.10 -1.85
N ALA A 87 -1.11 -2.91 -2.31
CA ALA A 87 -1.51 -2.42 -3.62
C ALA A 87 -1.02 -3.35 -4.74
N LEU A 88 0.22 -3.85 -4.65
CA LEU A 88 0.78 -4.77 -5.62
C LEU A 88 0.11 -6.15 -5.58
N ALA A 89 -0.19 -6.68 -4.40
CA ALA A 89 -0.89 -7.95 -4.25
C ALA A 89 -2.30 -7.91 -4.86
N LYS A 90 -3.03 -6.79 -4.67
CA LYS A 90 -4.34 -6.59 -5.31
C LYS A 90 -4.23 -6.53 -6.83
N ALA A 91 -3.23 -5.83 -7.36
CA ALA A 91 -3.00 -5.76 -8.80
C ALA A 91 -2.64 -7.15 -9.38
N ALA A 92 -1.82 -7.93 -8.68
CA ALA A 92 -1.46 -9.29 -9.09
C ALA A 92 -2.69 -10.23 -9.11
N ARG A 93 -3.57 -10.13 -8.11
CA ARG A 93 -4.81 -10.92 -8.08
C ARG A 93 -5.78 -10.53 -9.20
N ALA A 94 -5.89 -9.24 -9.51
CA ALA A 94 -6.70 -8.78 -10.63
C ALA A 94 -6.16 -9.29 -11.97
N ALA A 95 -4.84 -9.30 -12.15
CA ALA A 95 -4.19 -9.81 -13.35
C ALA A 95 -4.37 -11.33 -13.54
N THR A 96 -4.49 -12.11 -12.46
CA THR A 96 -4.77 -13.57 -12.53
C THR A 96 -6.25 -13.92 -12.74
N ALA A 97 -7.15 -12.94 -12.67
CA ALA A 97 -8.59 -13.14 -12.86
C ALA A 97 -9.06 -12.88 -14.31
N HIS A 98 -8.12 -12.67 -15.23
CA HIS A 98 -8.32 -12.50 -16.67
C HIS A 98 -7.63 -13.65 -17.41
#